data_AF-A0AAE4A7R5-F1
#
_entry.id   AF-A0AAE4A7R5-F1
#
_cell.length_a   1.000
_cell.length_b   1.000
_cell.length_c   1.000
_cell.angle_alpha   90.00
_cell.angle_beta   90.00
_cell.angle_gamma   90.00
#
_symmetry.space_group_name_H-M   'P 1'
#
loop_
_entity.id
_entity.type
_entity.pdbx_description
1 polymer ?
#
loop_
_entity_poly.entity_id
_entity_poly.type
_entity_poly.pdbx_seq_one_letter_code
_entity_poly.pdbx_strand_id
1 'polypeptide(L)'
;MTDPQLRTPAGLPRARALGIPFDGRPGPLNAITDVAGLELGHATVIAGDDVRTGVTAIHPRGRSAPGDPCAAGCFALNGNGEMTGTAWVAESGTCALPITLTSTHAVGTAHAATISWVAEHAPELAELWLLPIAAETWDGRLNALDAGAVTEAVVHAALDDARGGAIEEGSVGGGTGMVAYGFKGGAGSASRLVEVDGAEHVVGAYVQANFGAPDELLVAGVPVGRELGDALVAHGAVPPAASTAPTAPAFGTPAAASAAAPGAPTAPAAPGAPTSAPSPADGVPHGAGSVIVIVATDAPLLPHQCTALARRAALGLGRSGTCGSHWSGDLALAFSTANAGAFRRGAPRTQEPAGGRLDFLQWHALDRFYAATVQAVEEAVLNALVANRTMTGKGGLTIPALPHDRVRDLLAAHGRLAATAPAAPPPAQAAPAPAQAAPATAQAAPTTAQAAPTTAQAAPTTAQAAPRIAPTAPDLDTTTPDR
;
A
#
# COMPACT_ATOMS: atom_id res chain seq x y z
N MET A 1 -0.73 28.09 -13.71
CA MET A 1 -1.09 26.83 -13.04
C MET A 1 -0.04 26.54 -11.98
N THR A 2 -0.47 26.08 -10.81
CA THR A 2 0.44 25.59 -9.76
C THR A 2 1.14 24.32 -10.25
N ASP A 3 2.44 24.20 -10.00
CA ASP A 3 3.20 22.99 -10.31
C ASP A 3 2.67 21.82 -9.44
N PRO A 4 2.07 20.78 -10.04
CA PRO A 4 1.47 19.67 -9.29
C PRO A 4 2.51 18.88 -8.50
N GLN A 5 3.80 18.91 -8.85
CA GLN A 5 4.86 18.28 -8.06
C GLN A 5 5.12 19.00 -6.73
N LEU A 6 4.74 20.29 -6.65
CA LEU A 6 5.00 21.16 -5.51
C LEU A 6 3.75 21.46 -4.70
N ARG A 7 2.55 21.40 -5.31
CA ARG A 7 1.29 21.74 -4.63
C ARG A 7 0.14 20.82 -5.02
N THR A 8 -0.75 20.58 -4.07
CA THR A 8 -2.04 19.91 -4.31
C THR A 8 -2.98 20.81 -5.14
N PRO A 9 -4.06 20.27 -5.71
CA PRO A 9 -5.12 21.07 -6.35
C PRO A 9 -5.66 22.21 -5.47
N ALA A 10 -5.82 22.01 -4.16
CA ALA A 10 -6.24 23.05 -3.21
C ALA A 10 -5.10 24.00 -2.79
N GLY A 11 -3.89 23.84 -3.35
CA GLY A 11 -2.75 24.73 -3.17
C GLY A 11 -1.90 24.46 -1.93
N LEU A 12 -2.16 23.36 -1.19
CA LEU A 12 -1.32 22.96 -0.07
C LEU A 12 0.07 22.59 -0.58
N PRO A 13 1.15 22.94 0.14
CA PRO A 13 2.49 22.51 -0.25
C PRO A 13 2.59 20.99 -0.20
N ARG A 14 3.42 20.44 -1.07
CA ARG A 14 3.88 19.04 -1.03
C ARG A 14 5.30 19.00 -0.48
N ALA A 15 5.83 17.83 -0.14
CA ALA A 15 7.14 17.69 0.49
C ALA A 15 8.26 18.37 -0.31
N ARG A 16 8.23 18.25 -1.65
CA ARG A 16 9.19 18.93 -2.54
C ARG A 16 9.13 20.46 -2.46
N ALA A 17 7.95 21.07 -2.20
CA ALA A 17 7.85 22.52 -2.01
C ALA A 17 8.55 23.01 -0.75
N LEU A 18 8.83 22.12 0.21
CA LEU A 18 9.62 22.44 1.38
C LEU A 18 11.13 22.31 1.12
N GLY A 19 11.56 21.92 -0.08
CA GLY A 19 12.97 21.67 -0.38
C GLY A 19 13.48 20.34 0.17
N ILE A 20 12.60 19.39 0.49
CA ILE A 20 12.99 18.02 0.88
C ILE A 20 13.57 17.33 -0.36
N PRO A 21 14.82 16.82 -0.31
CA PRO A 21 15.42 16.11 -1.42
C PRO A 21 14.86 14.69 -1.53
N PHE A 22 14.61 14.25 -2.76
CA PHE A 22 14.16 12.90 -3.07
C PHE A 22 14.95 12.32 -4.24
N ASP A 23 15.26 11.03 -4.16
CA ASP A 23 15.84 10.29 -5.28
C ASP A 23 14.80 10.03 -6.36
N GLY A 24 15.28 9.83 -7.59
CA GLY A 24 14.46 9.47 -8.76
C GLY A 24 13.71 10.65 -9.38
N ARG A 25 13.30 10.47 -10.64
CA ARG A 25 12.54 11.49 -11.39
C ARG A 25 11.05 11.19 -11.26
N PRO A 26 10.23 12.11 -10.73
CA PRO A 26 8.80 11.91 -10.67
C PRO A 26 8.14 12.08 -12.05
N GLY A 27 6.94 11.52 -12.20
CA GLY A 27 6.05 11.84 -13.32
C GLY A 27 5.54 13.29 -13.26
N PRO A 28 4.83 13.76 -14.29
CA PRO A 28 4.38 15.15 -14.37
C PRO A 28 3.49 15.57 -13.20
N LEU A 29 2.67 14.66 -12.67
CA LEU A 29 1.79 14.94 -11.52
C LEU A 29 2.47 14.59 -10.20
N ASN A 30 3.52 13.77 -10.24
CA ASN A 30 4.11 13.13 -9.08
C ASN A 30 3.02 12.46 -8.25
N ALA A 31 2.18 11.64 -8.87
CA ALA A 31 1.04 10.99 -8.21
C ALA A 31 0.76 9.62 -8.85
N ILE A 32 0.01 8.76 -8.16
CA ILE A 32 -0.35 7.42 -8.66
C ILE A 32 -1.09 7.48 -9.99
N THR A 33 -1.80 8.57 -10.26
CA THR A 33 -2.52 8.88 -11.51
C THR A 33 -1.60 9.25 -12.68
N ASP A 34 -0.27 9.32 -12.48
CA ASP A 34 0.68 9.32 -13.60
C ASP A 34 0.66 7.97 -14.35
N VAL A 35 0.20 6.88 -13.72
CA VAL A 35 -0.03 5.60 -14.39
C VAL A 35 -1.23 5.73 -15.31
N ALA A 36 -0.99 5.64 -16.62
CA ALA A 36 -2.01 5.91 -17.63
C ALA A 36 -3.26 5.04 -17.46
N GLY A 37 -4.43 5.68 -17.54
CA GLY A 37 -5.74 5.03 -17.42
C GLY A 37 -6.22 4.79 -15.98
N LEU A 38 -5.38 4.96 -14.96
CA LEU A 38 -5.77 4.88 -13.56
C LEU A 38 -6.53 6.16 -13.16
N GLU A 39 -7.64 5.97 -12.44
CA GLU A 39 -8.43 7.08 -11.88
C GLU A 39 -8.56 6.94 -10.36
N LEU A 40 -8.57 8.06 -9.64
CA LEU A 40 -8.71 8.12 -8.20
C LEU A 40 -9.69 9.22 -7.79
N GLY A 41 -10.56 8.93 -6.82
CA GLY A 41 -11.59 9.83 -6.30
C GLY A 41 -11.68 9.82 -4.79
N HIS A 42 -12.21 10.91 -4.23
CA HIS A 42 -12.40 11.06 -2.79
C HIS A 42 -13.82 11.49 -2.44
N ALA A 43 -14.38 10.90 -1.39
CA ALA A 43 -15.50 11.46 -0.65
C ALA A 43 -15.06 11.75 0.79
N THR A 44 -14.99 13.03 1.15
CA THR A 44 -14.55 13.51 2.46
C THR A 44 -15.76 13.87 3.33
N VAL A 45 -15.84 13.32 4.53
CA VAL A 45 -16.95 13.56 5.48
C VAL A 45 -16.42 14.23 6.74
N ILE A 46 -16.69 15.52 6.86
CA ILE A 46 -16.42 16.32 8.06
C ILE A 46 -17.77 16.89 8.52
N ALA A 47 -18.29 16.39 9.64
CA ALA A 47 -19.59 16.79 10.17
C ALA A 47 -19.55 16.95 11.70
N GLY A 48 -20.15 18.03 12.19
CA GLY A 48 -20.13 18.37 13.62
C GLY A 48 -18.73 18.38 14.21
N ASP A 49 -18.64 18.10 15.51
CA ASP A 49 -17.36 18.13 16.23
C ASP A 49 -16.59 16.80 16.12
N ASP A 50 -17.28 15.69 15.89
CA ASP A 50 -16.70 14.36 16.08
C ASP A 50 -16.57 13.49 14.82
N VAL A 51 -17.10 13.87 13.65
CA VAL A 51 -17.00 13.05 12.42
C VAL A 51 -15.89 13.58 11.50
N ARG A 52 -14.86 12.77 11.27
CA ARG A 52 -13.68 13.07 10.44
C ARG A 52 -13.26 11.83 9.66
N THR A 53 -13.99 11.45 8.63
CA THR A 53 -13.77 10.19 7.90
C THR A 53 -14.08 10.35 6.42
N GLY A 54 -14.12 9.26 5.66
CA GLY A 54 -14.46 9.30 4.25
C GLY A 54 -14.02 8.03 3.52
N VAL A 55 -14.04 8.10 2.20
CA VAL A 55 -13.63 7.02 1.31
C VAL A 55 -12.72 7.56 0.22
N THR A 56 -11.63 6.85 -0.05
CA THR A 56 -10.87 7.01 -1.30
C THR A 56 -11.18 5.82 -2.19
N ALA A 57 -11.44 6.05 -3.47
CA ALA A 57 -11.66 5.01 -4.46
C ALA A 57 -10.60 5.07 -5.56
N ILE A 58 -10.10 3.91 -5.97
CA ILE A 58 -9.11 3.77 -7.05
C ILE A 58 -9.68 2.80 -8.07
N HIS A 59 -9.77 3.23 -9.33
CA HIS A 59 -10.11 2.39 -10.46
C HIS A 59 -8.83 2.05 -11.22
N PRO A 60 -8.32 0.80 -11.14
CA PRO A 60 -7.08 0.41 -11.80
C PRO A 60 -7.06 0.67 -13.31
N ARG A 61 -8.24 0.60 -13.95
CA ARG A 61 -8.46 0.75 -15.40
C ARG A 61 -9.36 1.95 -15.76
N GLY A 62 -9.62 2.82 -14.79
CA GLY A 62 -10.61 3.88 -14.91
C GLY A 62 -12.04 3.35 -14.77
N ARG A 63 -12.96 4.25 -14.45
CA ARG A 63 -14.36 3.91 -14.14
C ARG A 63 -15.13 3.33 -15.33
N SER A 64 -14.65 3.54 -16.56
CA SER A 64 -15.23 2.97 -17.78
C SER A 64 -14.92 1.49 -18.00
N ALA A 65 -13.96 0.91 -17.26
CA ALA A 65 -13.57 -0.49 -17.38
C ALA A 65 -13.42 -1.17 -16.00
N PRO A 66 -14.46 -1.16 -15.14
CA PRO A 66 -14.37 -1.56 -13.74
C PRO A 66 -14.20 -3.08 -13.53
N GLY A 67 -14.11 -3.88 -14.59
CA GLY A 67 -14.00 -5.33 -14.53
C GLY A 67 -12.80 -5.93 -15.26
N ASP A 68 -11.95 -5.11 -15.91
CA ASP A 68 -10.76 -5.60 -16.62
C ASP A 68 -9.62 -5.86 -15.62
N PRO A 69 -9.23 -7.13 -15.37
CA PRO A 69 -8.29 -7.42 -14.31
C PRO A 69 -6.85 -6.98 -14.63
N CYS A 70 -6.17 -6.55 -13.58
CA CYS A 70 -4.75 -6.23 -13.53
C CYS A 70 -4.01 -7.37 -12.84
N ALA A 71 -2.78 -7.66 -13.27
CA ALA A 71 -1.88 -8.52 -12.50
C ALA A 71 -1.60 -7.83 -11.16
N ALA A 72 -1.74 -8.55 -10.05
CA ALA A 72 -1.68 -7.98 -8.71
C ALA A 72 -1.00 -8.90 -7.71
N GLY A 73 -0.54 -8.31 -6.60
CA GLY A 73 0.05 -9.03 -5.49
C GLY A 73 0.00 -8.21 -4.21
N CYS A 74 -0.14 -8.89 -3.07
CA CYS A 74 -0.24 -8.28 -1.75
C CYS A 74 0.98 -8.59 -0.89
N PHE A 75 1.25 -7.74 0.09
CA PHE A 75 2.23 -7.98 1.15
C PHE A 75 1.75 -7.38 2.46
N ALA A 76 1.78 -8.17 3.54
CA ALA A 76 1.55 -7.69 4.90
C ALA A 76 2.89 -7.60 5.63
N LEU A 77 3.32 -6.38 5.96
CA LEU A 77 4.45 -6.18 6.86
C LEU A 77 4.04 -6.51 8.30
N ASN A 78 2.88 -6.00 8.72
CA ASN A 78 2.23 -6.36 9.98
C ASN A 78 0.71 -6.43 9.76
N GLY A 79 0.09 -7.53 10.19
CA GLY A 79 -1.29 -7.90 9.82
C GLY A 79 -2.39 -7.36 10.73
N ASN A 80 -2.13 -6.33 11.54
CA ASN A 80 -3.12 -5.77 12.47
C ASN A 80 -4.08 -4.78 11.77
N GLY A 81 -4.76 -5.25 10.73
CA GLY A 81 -5.69 -4.48 9.91
C GLY A 81 -6.38 -5.34 8.85
N GLU A 82 -7.29 -4.74 8.08
CA GLU A 82 -8.11 -5.44 7.09
C GLU A 82 -7.88 -4.97 5.64
N MET A 83 -7.90 -5.93 4.71
CA MET A 83 -7.91 -5.73 3.27
C MET A 83 -8.63 -6.90 2.62
N THR A 84 -9.89 -6.69 2.22
CA THR A 84 -10.71 -7.71 1.58
C THR A 84 -10.19 -8.08 0.19
N GLY A 85 -10.67 -9.19 -0.37
CA GLY A 85 -10.32 -9.63 -1.74
C GLY A 85 -8.91 -10.20 -1.90
N THR A 86 -8.05 -10.09 -0.89
CA THR A 86 -6.67 -10.60 -0.89
C THR A 86 -6.56 -12.10 -1.12
N ALA A 87 -7.54 -12.89 -0.68
CA ALA A 87 -7.59 -14.32 -0.97
C ALA A 87 -7.62 -14.62 -2.48
N TRP A 88 -8.40 -13.86 -3.25
CA TRP A 88 -8.46 -14.03 -4.71
C TRP A 88 -7.21 -13.48 -5.40
N VAL A 89 -6.61 -12.42 -4.86
CA VAL A 89 -5.31 -11.92 -5.35
C VAL A 89 -4.23 -12.99 -5.15
N ALA A 90 -4.20 -13.68 -4.01
CA ALA A 90 -3.25 -14.75 -3.74
C ALA A 90 -3.44 -15.97 -4.64
N GLU A 91 -4.69 -16.34 -4.92
CA GLU A 91 -5.03 -17.50 -5.76
C GLU A 91 -4.81 -17.22 -7.26
N SER A 92 -5.40 -16.13 -7.76
CA SER A 92 -5.43 -15.83 -9.20
C SER A 92 -4.30 -14.92 -9.66
N GLY A 93 -3.69 -14.18 -8.74
CA GLY A 93 -2.73 -13.14 -9.08
C GLY A 93 -3.35 -11.89 -9.72
N THR A 94 -4.64 -11.63 -9.53
CA THR A 94 -5.34 -10.52 -10.19
C THR A 94 -6.23 -9.68 -9.27
N CYS A 95 -6.40 -8.41 -9.60
CA CYS A 95 -7.44 -7.51 -9.07
C CYS A 95 -8.18 -6.83 -10.24
N ALA A 96 -9.50 -6.66 -10.18
CA ALA A 96 -10.26 -6.13 -11.33
C ALA A 96 -11.24 -5.01 -10.97
N LEU A 97 -11.89 -5.15 -9.82
CA LEU A 97 -12.89 -4.21 -9.32
C LEU A 97 -12.22 -2.97 -8.70
N PRO A 98 -12.98 -1.88 -8.51
CA PRO A 98 -12.47 -0.71 -7.79
C PRO A 98 -11.95 -1.09 -6.40
N ILE A 99 -10.91 -0.38 -5.97
CA ILE A 99 -10.29 -0.51 -4.64
C ILE A 99 -10.80 0.65 -3.79
N THR A 100 -11.30 0.38 -2.58
CA THR A 100 -11.76 1.40 -1.63
C THR A 100 -10.91 1.41 -0.37
N LEU A 101 -10.59 2.61 0.12
CA LEU A 101 -9.82 2.85 1.34
C LEU A 101 -10.65 3.71 2.29
N THR A 102 -10.85 3.26 3.52
CA THR A 102 -11.79 3.88 4.49
C THR A 102 -11.32 3.69 5.95
N SER A 103 -12.21 3.94 6.90
CA SER A 103 -12.01 3.65 8.32
C SER A 103 -12.33 2.19 8.69
N THR A 104 -11.73 1.69 9.77
CA THR A 104 -11.81 0.28 10.17
C THR A 104 -13.23 -0.27 10.26
N HIS A 105 -14.15 0.46 10.89
CA HIS A 105 -15.53 0.00 11.08
C HIS A 105 -16.40 0.13 9.80
N ALA A 106 -15.86 0.75 8.75
CA ALA A 106 -16.56 0.99 7.48
C ALA A 106 -16.15 0.02 6.35
N VAL A 107 -15.22 -0.91 6.58
CA VAL A 107 -14.78 -1.89 5.55
C VAL A 107 -15.95 -2.67 4.98
N GLY A 108 -16.85 -3.16 5.83
CA GLY A 108 -18.04 -3.90 5.39
C GLY A 108 -18.95 -3.06 4.49
N THR A 109 -19.18 -1.80 4.86
CA THR A 109 -19.98 -0.86 4.05
C THR A 109 -19.30 -0.55 2.72
N ALA A 110 -18.00 -0.26 2.72
CA ALA A 110 -17.23 0.02 1.51
C ALA A 110 -17.22 -1.17 0.55
N HIS A 111 -17.05 -2.38 1.08
CA HIS A 111 -17.12 -3.62 0.30
C HIS A 111 -18.51 -3.81 -0.33
N ALA A 112 -19.57 -3.77 0.46
CA ALA A 112 -20.94 -3.95 -0.03
C ALA A 112 -21.37 -2.86 -1.04
N ALA A 113 -21.02 -1.60 -0.77
CA ALA A 113 -21.34 -0.49 -1.64
C ALA A 113 -20.54 -0.49 -2.95
N THR A 114 -19.31 -1.04 -2.96
CA THR A 114 -18.57 -1.26 -4.21
C THR A 114 -19.27 -2.31 -5.08
N ILE A 115 -19.82 -3.37 -4.48
CA ILE A 115 -20.62 -4.37 -5.20
C ILE A 115 -21.87 -3.73 -5.80
N SER A 116 -22.61 -2.92 -5.01
CA SER A 116 -23.82 -2.26 -5.53
C SER A 116 -23.51 -1.26 -6.65
N TRP A 117 -22.40 -0.52 -6.53
CA TRP A 117 -21.94 0.39 -7.58
C TRP A 117 -21.62 -0.36 -8.88
N VAL A 118 -20.91 -1.49 -8.80
CA VAL A 118 -20.60 -2.33 -9.98
C VAL A 118 -21.89 -2.90 -10.58
N ALA A 119 -22.85 -3.33 -9.76
CA ALA A 119 -24.13 -3.83 -10.26
C ALA A 119 -24.94 -2.77 -11.01
N GLU A 120 -24.80 -1.49 -10.66
CA GLU A 120 -25.43 -0.37 -11.36
C GLU A 120 -24.70 0.00 -12.66
N HIS A 121 -23.36 0.04 -12.63
CA HIS A 121 -22.54 0.61 -13.72
C HIS A 121 -22.06 -0.43 -14.73
N ALA A 122 -21.99 -1.71 -14.34
CA ALA A 122 -21.55 -2.83 -15.15
C ALA A 122 -22.34 -4.11 -14.73
N PRO A 123 -23.67 -4.13 -14.92
CA PRO A 123 -24.55 -5.19 -14.44
C PRO A 123 -24.15 -6.59 -14.93
N GLU A 124 -23.52 -6.70 -16.10
CA GLU A 124 -23.00 -7.96 -16.64
C GLU A 124 -21.88 -8.56 -15.79
N LEU A 125 -21.08 -7.73 -15.11
CA LEU A 125 -20.06 -8.21 -14.17
C LEU A 125 -20.69 -8.78 -12.90
N ALA A 126 -21.83 -8.22 -12.48
CA ALA A 126 -22.57 -8.62 -11.30
C ALA A 126 -23.36 -9.93 -11.48
N GLU A 127 -23.40 -10.51 -12.69
CA GLU A 127 -23.88 -11.88 -12.92
C GLU A 127 -22.95 -12.95 -12.31
N LEU A 128 -21.71 -12.58 -11.98
CA LEU A 128 -20.73 -13.41 -11.31
C LEU A 128 -20.48 -12.93 -9.87
N TRP A 129 -19.70 -13.69 -9.11
CA TRP A 129 -19.27 -13.27 -7.77
C TRP A 129 -18.31 -12.06 -7.87
N LEU A 130 -18.60 -11.04 -7.07
CA LEU A 130 -17.77 -9.84 -6.96
C LEU A 130 -16.97 -9.88 -5.66
N LEU A 131 -15.65 -9.72 -5.77
CA LEU A 131 -14.70 -9.76 -4.65
C LEU A 131 -13.86 -8.46 -4.64
N PRO A 132 -14.46 -7.29 -4.34
CA PRO A 132 -13.74 -6.03 -4.33
C PRO A 132 -12.74 -5.97 -3.17
N ILE A 133 -11.76 -5.08 -3.32
CA ILE A 133 -10.78 -4.79 -2.30
C ILE A 133 -11.25 -3.55 -1.54
N ALA A 134 -11.57 -3.71 -0.27
CA ALA A 134 -11.82 -2.66 0.70
C ALA A 134 -10.78 -2.79 1.80
N ALA A 135 -10.01 -1.74 2.03
CA ALA A 135 -8.95 -1.71 3.04
C ALA A 135 -9.10 -0.51 3.97
N GLU A 136 -8.41 -0.53 5.09
CA GLU A 136 -8.64 0.45 6.14
C GLU A 136 -7.41 0.91 6.91
N THR A 137 -7.57 2.07 7.53
CA THR A 137 -6.79 2.45 8.70
C THR A 137 -7.72 3.01 9.78
N TRP A 138 -7.28 3.03 11.03
CA TRP A 138 -8.14 3.42 12.17
C TRP A 138 -8.13 4.93 12.49
N ASP A 139 -9.22 5.64 12.22
CA ASP A 139 -9.37 7.09 12.48
C ASP A 139 -9.99 7.44 13.86
N GLY A 140 -10.13 6.46 14.77
CA GLY A 140 -10.89 6.63 16.01
C GLY A 140 -10.37 7.66 17.02
N ARG A 141 -9.16 8.21 16.81
CA ARG A 141 -8.66 9.39 17.54
C ARG A 141 -9.50 10.62 17.24
N LEU A 142 -9.73 10.91 15.97
CA LEU A 142 -10.40 12.13 15.49
C LEU A 142 -11.85 11.90 15.05
N ASN A 143 -12.25 10.64 14.85
CA ASN A 143 -13.53 10.26 14.29
C ASN A 143 -14.38 9.43 15.27
N ALA A 144 -15.68 9.71 15.31
CA ALA A 144 -16.70 8.86 15.89
C ALA A 144 -16.98 7.67 14.94
N LEU A 145 -16.13 6.64 15.01
CA LEU A 145 -16.19 5.42 14.18
C LEU A 145 -17.59 4.84 14.02
N ASP A 146 -18.34 4.76 15.12
CA ASP A 146 -19.66 4.11 15.16
C ASP A 146 -20.82 5.05 14.80
N ALA A 147 -20.54 6.29 14.35
CA ALA A 147 -21.57 7.24 13.94
C ALA A 147 -22.25 6.88 12.61
N GLY A 148 -21.78 5.83 11.91
CA GLY A 148 -22.34 5.40 10.63
C GLY A 148 -22.16 6.43 9.51
N ALA A 149 -21.12 7.27 9.59
CA ALA A 149 -20.91 8.39 8.67
C ALA A 149 -20.49 7.95 7.26
N VAL A 150 -19.84 6.79 7.13
CA VAL A 150 -19.57 6.18 5.83
C VAL A 150 -20.80 5.37 5.42
N THR A 151 -21.61 5.95 4.54
CA THR A 151 -22.78 5.30 3.94
C THR A 151 -22.47 4.79 2.54
N GLU A 152 -23.38 3.99 1.97
CA GLU A 152 -23.31 3.57 0.56
C GLU A 152 -23.16 4.78 -0.38
N ALA A 153 -23.93 5.85 -0.16
CA ALA A 153 -23.85 7.06 -0.96
C ALA A 153 -22.47 7.75 -0.88
N VAL A 154 -21.79 7.69 0.26
CA VAL A 154 -20.42 8.22 0.41
C VAL A 154 -19.43 7.38 -0.40
N VAL A 155 -19.58 6.05 -0.40
CA VAL A 155 -18.72 5.15 -1.18
C VAL A 155 -18.94 5.36 -2.68
N HIS A 156 -20.19 5.43 -3.13
CA HIS A 156 -20.54 5.74 -4.53
C HIS A 156 -19.99 7.09 -4.97
N ALA A 157 -20.16 8.13 -4.14
CA ALA A 157 -19.60 9.45 -4.44
C ALA A 157 -18.07 9.42 -4.65
N ALA A 158 -17.33 8.61 -3.87
CA ALA A 158 -15.89 8.46 -4.09
C ALA A 158 -15.57 7.72 -5.39
N LEU A 159 -16.36 6.68 -5.72
CA LEU A 159 -16.22 5.91 -6.96
C LEU A 159 -16.51 6.77 -8.20
N ASP A 160 -17.52 7.64 -8.13
CA ASP A 160 -17.95 8.54 -9.21
C ASP A 160 -17.03 9.76 -9.37
N ASP A 161 -16.45 10.27 -8.28
CA ASP A 161 -15.49 11.38 -8.28
C ASP A 161 -14.17 11.00 -9.00
N ALA A 162 -13.92 9.71 -9.16
CA ALA A 162 -12.64 9.21 -9.65
C ALA A 162 -12.29 9.71 -11.05
N ARG A 163 -11.09 10.28 -11.17
CA ARG A 163 -10.53 10.86 -12.38
C ARG A 163 -9.01 10.76 -12.41
N GLY A 164 -8.42 10.91 -13.60
CA GLY A 164 -6.98 11.13 -13.74
C GLY A 164 -6.57 12.56 -13.36
N GLY A 165 -5.29 12.89 -13.55
CA GLY A 165 -4.76 14.22 -13.23
C GLY A 165 -4.30 14.36 -11.78
N ALA A 166 -3.99 15.58 -11.36
CA ALA A 166 -3.51 15.86 -10.00
C ALA A 166 -4.59 15.54 -8.96
N ILE A 167 -4.19 14.90 -7.87
CA ILE A 167 -5.08 14.49 -6.78
C ILE A 167 -4.84 15.34 -5.53
N GLU A 168 -5.86 15.45 -4.70
CA GLU A 168 -5.73 16.10 -3.39
C GLU A 168 -5.03 15.16 -2.40
N GLU A 169 -4.32 15.73 -1.43
CA GLU A 169 -3.56 15.01 -0.41
C GLU A 169 -3.89 15.54 0.99
N GLY A 170 -3.47 14.82 2.03
CA GLY A 170 -3.72 15.11 3.43
C GLY A 170 -5.09 14.64 3.92
N SER A 171 -5.86 15.56 4.50
CA SER A 171 -7.12 15.27 5.18
C SER A 171 -8.30 15.12 4.22
N VAL A 172 -8.23 14.16 3.31
CA VAL A 172 -9.26 13.86 2.30
C VAL A 172 -9.55 12.36 2.19
N GLY A 173 -10.75 12.03 1.71
CA GLY A 173 -11.19 10.65 1.50
C GLY A 173 -11.08 9.80 2.76
N GLY A 174 -10.57 8.58 2.61
CA GLY A 174 -10.29 7.71 3.76
C GLY A 174 -9.20 8.25 4.68
N GLY A 175 -8.37 9.20 4.23
CA GLY A 175 -7.32 9.85 5.02
C GLY A 175 -7.79 10.94 5.98
N THR A 176 -9.07 11.30 5.96
CA THR A 176 -9.60 12.50 6.63
C THR A 176 -9.24 12.58 8.11
N GLY A 177 -9.51 11.54 8.90
CA GLY A 177 -9.26 11.51 10.35
C GLY A 177 -7.91 10.93 10.77
N MET A 178 -7.00 10.67 9.83
CA MET A 178 -5.79 9.90 10.12
C MET A 178 -4.67 10.73 10.77
N VAL A 179 -3.85 10.07 11.59
CA VAL A 179 -2.76 10.64 12.38
C VAL A 179 -1.50 9.80 12.15
N ALA A 180 -0.40 10.43 11.74
CA ALA A 180 0.87 9.75 11.51
C ALA A 180 2.01 10.49 12.22
N TYR A 181 2.88 9.76 12.92
CA TYR A 181 4.01 10.32 13.68
C TYR A 181 3.60 11.45 14.67
N GLY A 182 2.39 11.36 15.24
CA GLY A 182 1.83 12.39 16.13
C GLY A 182 1.36 13.68 15.45
N PHE A 183 1.52 13.79 14.13
CA PHE A 183 1.00 14.88 13.32
C PHE A 183 -0.20 14.43 12.51
N LYS A 184 -0.88 15.37 11.86
CA LYS A 184 -1.95 15.02 10.93
C LYS A 184 -1.38 14.19 9.77
N GLY A 185 -1.94 12.99 9.59
CA GLY A 185 -1.67 12.08 8.48
C GLY A 185 -2.78 12.15 7.43
N GLY A 186 -2.93 11.08 6.64
CA GLY A 186 -4.00 10.96 5.64
C GLY A 186 -3.51 10.50 4.28
N ALA A 187 -4.10 11.04 3.23
CA ALA A 187 -3.80 10.70 1.84
C ALA A 187 -2.45 11.27 1.41
N GLY A 188 -1.62 10.49 0.73
CA GLY A 188 -0.42 10.99 0.07
C GLY A 188 -0.07 10.14 -1.13
N SER A 189 0.64 10.74 -2.08
CA SER A 189 0.97 10.07 -3.33
C SER A 189 2.28 10.60 -3.91
N ALA A 190 2.93 9.76 -4.71
CA ALA A 190 4.10 10.12 -5.49
C ALA A 190 4.23 9.17 -6.68
N SER A 191 5.08 9.50 -7.63
CA SER A 191 5.42 8.60 -8.73
C SER A 191 6.89 8.67 -9.10
N ARG A 192 7.36 7.68 -9.86
CA ARG A 192 8.70 7.63 -10.44
C ARG A 192 8.65 7.13 -11.87
N LEU A 193 9.44 7.76 -12.73
CA LEU A 193 9.69 7.33 -14.09
C LEU A 193 10.85 6.34 -14.11
N VAL A 194 10.66 5.21 -14.79
CA VAL A 194 11.61 4.11 -14.90
C VAL A 194 11.83 3.79 -16.37
N GLU A 195 13.06 3.95 -16.85
CA GLU A 195 13.41 3.61 -18.23
C GLU A 195 13.91 2.17 -18.35
N VAL A 196 13.41 1.42 -19.33
CA VAL A 196 13.84 0.07 -19.71
C VAL A 196 13.82 -0.04 -21.23
N ASP A 197 14.95 -0.44 -21.83
CA ASP A 197 15.09 -0.65 -23.28
C ASP A 197 14.57 0.52 -24.14
N GLY A 198 14.73 1.76 -23.66
CA GLY A 198 14.26 2.98 -24.33
C GLY A 198 12.77 3.28 -24.17
N ALA A 199 12.02 2.44 -23.46
CA ALA A 199 10.65 2.71 -23.03
C ALA A 199 10.64 3.29 -21.61
N GLU A 200 9.82 4.32 -21.39
CA GLU A 200 9.60 4.90 -20.07
C GLU A 200 8.31 4.32 -19.47
N HIS A 201 8.42 3.83 -18.24
CA HIS A 201 7.34 3.30 -17.43
C HIS A 201 7.13 4.15 -16.18
N VAL A 202 5.95 4.07 -15.59
CA VAL A 202 5.60 4.76 -14.34
C VAL A 202 5.46 3.75 -13.21
N VAL A 203 6.01 4.08 -12.04
CA VAL A 203 5.64 3.48 -10.75
C VAL A 203 4.98 4.57 -9.91
N GLY A 204 3.68 4.43 -9.68
CA GLY A 204 2.89 5.30 -8.82
C GLY A 204 2.67 4.67 -7.44
N ALA A 205 2.65 5.48 -6.39
CA ALA A 205 2.30 5.05 -5.04
C ALA A 205 1.23 5.98 -4.45
N TYR A 206 0.27 5.40 -3.74
CA TYR A 206 -0.67 6.10 -2.88
C TYR A 206 -0.60 5.48 -1.48
N VAL A 207 -0.66 6.31 -0.45
CA VAL A 207 -0.67 5.89 0.95
C VAL A 207 -1.84 6.53 1.69
N GLN A 208 -2.49 5.73 2.54
CA GLN A 208 -3.34 6.24 3.63
C GLN A 208 -2.54 6.12 4.93
N ALA A 209 -1.85 7.19 5.31
CA ALA A 209 -0.88 7.20 6.40
C ALA A 209 -1.55 7.50 7.75
N ASN A 210 -1.53 6.52 8.66
CA ASN A 210 -2.07 6.61 10.02
C ASN A 210 -1.16 5.89 11.04
N PHE A 211 0.17 5.98 10.91
CA PHE A 211 1.11 5.11 11.63
C PHE A 211 2.31 5.89 12.20
N GLY A 212 3.14 5.19 12.97
CA GLY A 212 4.44 5.70 13.44
C GLY A 212 4.31 6.57 14.69
N ALA A 213 5.33 6.48 15.55
CA ALA A 213 5.42 7.27 16.75
C ALA A 213 6.15 8.60 16.51
N PRO A 214 5.86 9.67 17.28
CA PRO A 214 6.44 10.98 17.02
C PRO A 214 7.97 11.00 16.93
N ASP A 215 8.67 10.23 17.76
CA ASP A 215 10.13 10.17 17.84
C ASP A 215 10.80 9.31 16.74
N GLU A 216 10.00 8.57 15.97
CA GLU A 216 10.48 7.76 14.84
C GLU A 216 10.66 8.58 13.57
N LEU A 217 9.97 9.72 13.42
CA LEU A 217 9.89 10.44 12.14
C LEU A 217 11.28 10.85 11.62
N LEU A 218 11.63 10.30 10.46
CA LEU A 218 12.77 10.70 9.65
C LEU A 218 12.28 11.48 8.42
N VAL A 219 12.97 12.58 8.10
CA VAL A 219 12.78 13.33 6.85
C VAL A 219 14.13 13.45 6.17
N ALA A 220 14.27 12.83 4.99
CA ALA A 220 15.56 12.71 4.30
C ALA A 220 16.68 12.21 5.23
N GLY A 221 16.38 11.28 6.15
CA GLY A 221 17.32 10.74 7.13
C GLY A 221 17.65 11.65 8.32
N VAL A 222 17.09 12.86 8.41
CA VAL A 222 17.17 13.73 9.60
C VAL A 222 16.14 13.27 10.63
N PRO A 223 16.49 13.09 11.92
CA PRO A 223 15.57 12.61 12.96
C PRO A 223 14.64 13.73 13.46
N VAL A 224 13.84 14.27 12.54
CA VAL A 224 12.90 15.37 12.75
C VAL A 224 11.99 15.11 13.94
N GLY A 225 11.50 13.89 14.10
CA GLY A 225 10.64 13.52 15.22
C GLY A 225 11.24 13.83 16.60
N ARG A 226 12.53 13.48 16.79
CA ARG A 226 13.27 13.72 18.04
C ARG A 226 13.63 15.18 18.23
N GLU A 227 14.00 15.86 17.14
CA GLU A 227 14.43 17.26 17.19
C GLU A 227 13.26 18.25 17.30
N LEU A 228 12.04 17.84 16.91
CA LEU A 228 10.81 18.57 17.22
C LEU A 228 10.27 18.28 18.63
N GLY A 229 10.84 17.30 19.34
CA GLY A 229 10.33 16.71 20.59
C GLY A 229 10.02 17.69 21.72
N ASP A 230 10.67 18.86 21.76
CA ASP A 230 10.40 19.90 22.76
C ASP A 230 9.21 20.82 22.39
N ALA A 231 8.85 20.91 21.11
CA ALA A 231 7.78 21.80 20.61
C ALA A 231 6.40 21.10 20.52
N LEU A 232 6.38 19.78 20.31
CA LEU A 232 5.15 18.97 20.25
C LEU A 232 4.38 18.95 21.59
N VAL A 233 5.08 19.00 22.72
CA VAL A 233 4.49 19.08 24.06
C VAL A 233 3.83 20.45 24.33
N ALA A 234 4.29 21.51 23.66
CA ALA A 234 3.83 22.88 23.89
C ALA A 234 2.53 23.26 23.15
N HIS A 235 2.00 22.39 22.27
CA HIS A 235 0.81 22.67 21.45
C HIS A 235 -0.44 21.86 21.85
N GLY A 236 -0.55 21.46 23.12
CA GLY A 236 -1.80 20.98 23.70
C GLY A 236 -2.01 19.46 23.64
N ALA A 237 -0.94 18.68 23.49
CA ALA A 237 -0.99 17.30 23.99
C ALA A 237 -1.24 17.36 25.50
N VAL A 238 -2.35 16.79 25.95
CA VAL A 238 -2.85 16.82 27.33
C VAL A 238 -1.71 16.51 28.31
N PRO A 239 -1.44 17.37 29.32
CA PRO A 239 -0.45 17.05 30.35
C PRO A 239 -0.87 15.79 31.12
N PRO A 240 0.06 14.95 31.59
CA PRO A 240 -0.28 13.70 32.24
C PRO A 240 -1.17 13.96 33.46
N ALA A 241 -2.43 13.50 33.39
CA ALA A 241 -3.26 13.39 34.57
C ALA A 241 -2.60 12.37 35.51
N ALA A 242 -2.47 12.73 36.79
CA ALA A 242 -1.93 11.85 37.81
C ALA A 242 -2.69 10.51 37.80
N SER A 243 -1.98 9.44 37.49
CA SER A 243 -2.54 8.09 37.38
C SER A 243 -3.03 7.61 38.76
N THR A 244 -4.36 7.45 38.89
CA THR A 244 -4.93 6.44 39.77
C THR A 244 -5.39 5.29 38.89
N ALA A 245 -4.51 4.34 38.62
CA ALA A 245 -4.80 3.16 37.82
C ALA A 245 -5.94 2.33 38.46
N PRO A 246 -6.98 1.92 37.71
CA PRO A 246 -7.80 0.78 38.10
C PRO A 246 -7.05 -0.51 37.79
N THR A 247 -6.97 -1.40 38.78
CA THR A 247 -6.50 -2.78 38.61
C THR A 247 -7.40 -3.53 37.61
N ALA A 248 -6.84 -3.95 36.48
CA ALA A 248 -7.49 -4.90 35.58
C ALA A 248 -7.66 -6.27 36.28
N PRO A 249 -8.75 -7.02 36.01
CA PRO A 249 -8.94 -8.34 36.60
C PRO A 249 -7.95 -9.33 35.97
N ALA A 250 -7.27 -10.10 36.81
CA ALA A 250 -6.37 -11.15 36.39
C ALA A 250 -7.15 -12.25 35.64
N PHE A 251 -6.81 -12.50 34.38
CA PHE A 251 -7.18 -13.74 33.71
C PHE A 251 -6.45 -14.89 34.40
N GLY A 252 -7.22 -15.82 34.97
CA GLY A 252 -6.70 -16.94 35.75
C GLY A 252 -5.78 -17.84 34.90
N THR A 253 -4.55 -18.01 35.35
CA THR A 253 -3.66 -19.09 34.92
C THR A 253 -4.24 -20.45 35.33
N PRO A 254 -4.30 -21.47 34.45
CA PRO A 254 -4.57 -22.82 34.88
C PRO A 254 -3.38 -23.35 35.68
N ALA A 255 -3.66 -23.94 36.84
CA ALA A 255 -2.67 -24.53 37.71
C ALA A 255 -2.00 -25.72 37.02
N ALA A 256 -0.71 -25.58 36.70
CA ALA A 256 0.17 -26.70 36.40
C ALA A 256 1.14 -26.86 37.58
N ALA A 257 0.96 -27.97 38.30
CA ALA A 257 1.89 -28.43 39.31
C ALA A 257 3.21 -28.88 38.66
N SER A 258 4.34 -28.37 39.13
CA SER A 258 5.61 -29.10 39.05
C SER A 258 6.61 -28.58 40.07
N ALA A 259 7.29 -29.53 40.72
CA ALA A 259 8.12 -29.38 41.90
C ALA A 259 9.40 -28.56 41.64
N ALA A 260 9.78 -27.78 42.66
CA ALA A 260 11.04 -27.04 42.71
C ALA A 260 12.24 -28.00 42.84
N ALA A 261 13.28 -27.76 42.05
CA ALA A 261 14.64 -28.21 42.31
C ALA A 261 15.53 -26.97 42.56
N PRO A 262 16.31 -26.90 43.66
CA PRO A 262 17.15 -25.76 43.94
C PRO A 262 18.56 -25.95 43.36
N GLY A 263 19.07 -24.93 42.65
CA GLY A 263 20.50 -24.77 42.38
C GLY A 263 20.86 -24.42 40.94
N ALA A 264 20.86 -23.12 40.62
CA ALA A 264 21.68 -22.57 39.52
C ALA A 264 22.05 -21.10 39.85
N PRO A 265 23.31 -20.67 39.60
CA PRO A 265 23.77 -19.33 39.97
C PRO A 265 23.21 -18.24 39.05
N THR A 266 22.92 -17.08 39.63
CA THR A 266 22.48 -15.87 38.94
C THR A 266 23.60 -15.28 38.08
N ALA A 267 23.35 -15.12 36.78
CA ALA A 267 24.21 -14.35 35.88
C ALA A 267 23.99 -12.83 36.10
N PRO A 268 25.01 -11.97 35.87
CA PRO A 268 24.87 -10.54 36.08
C PRO A 268 23.96 -9.90 35.01
N ALA A 269 23.17 -8.91 35.42
CA ALA A 269 22.30 -8.15 34.55
C ALA A 269 23.08 -7.43 33.45
N ALA A 270 22.64 -7.60 32.20
CA ALA A 270 23.12 -6.80 31.07
C ALA A 270 22.69 -5.33 31.22
N PRO A 271 23.44 -4.36 30.67
CA PRO A 271 23.14 -2.95 30.86
C PRO A 271 21.87 -2.53 30.09
N GLY A 272 20.94 -1.92 30.82
CA GLY A 272 19.94 -0.93 30.38
C GLY A 272 19.32 -1.08 29.00
N ALA A 273 18.20 -1.81 28.91
CA ALA A 273 17.22 -1.56 27.86
C ALA A 273 16.68 -0.12 27.99
N PRO A 274 16.44 0.61 26.88
CA PRO A 274 15.85 1.93 26.95
C PRO A 274 14.47 1.82 27.63
N THR A 275 14.28 2.64 28.65
CA THR A 275 13.01 2.76 29.38
C THR A 275 11.89 3.09 28.40
N SER A 276 10.85 2.26 28.36
CA SER A 276 9.64 2.48 27.57
C SER A 276 9.11 3.90 27.78
N ALA A 277 8.97 4.65 26.69
CA ALA A 277 8.32 5.95 26.71
C ALA A 277 6.90 5.83 27.33
N PRO A 278 6.43 6.85 28.07
CA PRO A 278 5.10 6.82 28.67
C PRO A 278 4.03 6.67 27.57
N SER A 279 2.98 5.89 27.85
CA SER A 279 1.83 5.77 26.96
C SER A 279 1.21 7.15 26.71
N PRO A 280 0.81 7.48 25.46
CA PRO A 280 0.13 8.73 25.17
C PRO A 280 -1.17 8.86 25.98
N ALA A 281 -1.56 10.10 26.28
CA ALA A 281 -2.74 10.41 27.10
C ALA A 281 -4.07 9.92 26.48
N ASP A 282 -4.09 9.57 25.20
CA ASP A 282 -5.25 9.03 24.48
C ASP A 282 -5.43 7.51 24.66
N GLY A 283 -4.52 6.83 25.37
CA GLY A 283 -4.59 5.39 25.63
C GLY A 283 -4.20 4.51 24.43
N VAL A 284 -3.82 5.11 23.29
CA VAL A 284 -3.38 4.40 22.09
C VAL A 284 -1.90 4.01 22.24
N PRO A 285 -1.50 2.74 22.02
CA PRO A 285 -0.11 2.34 22.20
C PRO A 285 0.86 3.14 21.32
N HIS A 286 2.10 3.27 21.79
CA HIS A 286 3.15 3.97 21.07
C HIS A 286 3.36 3.37 19.66
N GLY A 287 3.34 4.22 18.64
CA GLY A 287 3.47 3.81 17.24
C GLY A 287 2.29 3.01 16.68
N ALA A 288 1.21 2.80 17.44
CA ALA A 288 -0.01 2.17 16.95
C ALA A 288 -0.68 3.03 15.88
N GLY A 289 -1.40 2.38 14.98
CA GLY A 289 -1.86 3.00 13.75
C GLY A 289 -2.19 1.99 12.68
N SER A 290 -2.12 2.42 11.42
CA SER A 290 -2.08 1.55 10.23
C SER A 290 -1.55 2.34 9.03
N VAL A 291 -1.11 1.65 7.99
CA VAL A 291 -0.91 2.23 6.67
C VAL A 291 -1.35 1.26 5.58
N ILE A 292 -2.17 1.77 4.66
CA ILE A 292 -2.43 1.08 3.41
C ILE A 292 -1.60 1.71 2.31
N VAL A 293 -0.79 0.91 1.63
CA VAL A 293 0.02 1.32 0.48
C VAL A 293 -0.53 0.67 -0.79
N ILE A 294 -0.87 1.48 -1.78
CA ILE A 294 -1.23 1.03 -3.12
C ILE A 294 -0.12 1.43 -4.08
N VAL A 295 0.43 0.46 -4.80
CA VAL A 295 1.45 0.67 -5.83
C VAL A 295 0.86 0.29 -7.18
N ALA A 296 0.97 1.18 -8.17
CA ALA A 296 0.53 0.92 -9.53
C ALA A 296 1.71 1.10 -10.50
N THR A 297 1.71 0.35 -11.59
CA THR A 297 2.67 0.55 -12.68
C THR A 297 2.06 0.20 -14.03
N ASP A 298 2.48 0.88 -15.09
CA ASP A 298 2.15 0.52 -16.47
C ASP A 298 3.13 -0.50 -17.07
N ALA A 299 4.17 -0.89 -16.34
CA ALA A 299 5.11 -1.91 -16.77
C ALA A 299 4.44 -3.29 -16.80
N PRO A 300 4.74 -4.12 -17.83
CA PRO A 300 4.18 -5.47 -17.92
C PRO A 300 4.77 -6.36 -16.84
N LEU A 301 4.05 -6.51 -15.74
CA LEU A 301 4.45 -7.35 -14.61
C LEU A 301 3.53 -8.57 -14.48
N LEU A 302 4.13 -9.70 -14.13
CA LEU A 302 3.43 -10.91 -13.72
C LEU A 302 2.99 -10.79 -12.25
N PRO A 303 1.99 -11.56 -11.81
CA PRO A 303 1.46 -11.46 -10.43
C PRO A 303 2.52 -11.60 -9.33
N HIS A 304 3.44 -12.56 -9.46
CA HIS A 304 4.53 -12.74 -8.49
C HIS A 304 5.52 -11.56 -8.48
N GLN A 305 5.67 -10.84 -9.61
CA GLN A 305 6.48 -9.62 -9.68
C GLN A 305 5.75 -8.46 -9.00
N CYS A 306 4.42 -8.36 -9.12
CA CYS A 306 3.61 -7.43 -8.32
C CYS A 306 3.75 -7.71 -6.82
N THR A 307 3.70 -8.97 -6.38
CA THR A 307 3.98 -9.34 -4.97
C THR A 307 5.37 -8.90 -4.53
N ALA A 308 6.39 -9.05 -5.39
CA ALA A 308 7.74 -8.57 -5.10
C ALA A 308 7.80 -7.04 -4.99
N LEU A 309 7.02 -6.32 -5.82
CA LEU A 309 6.88 -4.87 -5.78
C LEU A 309 6.20 -4.41 -4.48
N ALA A 310 5.10 -5.04 -4.08
CA ALA A 310 4.38 -4.76 -2.82
C ALA A 310 5.30 -4.88 -1.59
N ARG A 311 6.22 -5.86 -1.56
CA ARG A 311 7.22 -6.00 -0.48
C ARG A 311 8.14 -4.77 -0.33
N ARG A 312 8.37 -4.02 -1.40
CA ARG A 312 9.24 -2.83 -1.37
C ARG A 312 8.60 -1.66 -0.65
N ALA A 313 7.27 -1.67 -0.48
CA ALA A 313 6.59 -0.67 0.35
C ALA A 313 7.17 -0.61 1.76
N ALA A 314 7.51 -1.75 2.37
CA ALA A 314 8.12 -1.80 3.71
C ALA A 314 9.44 -1.02 3.80
N LEU A 315 10.26 -1.03 2.76
CA LEU A 315 11.51 -0.27 2.73
C LEU A 315 11.23 1.24 2.60
N GLY A 316 10.22 1.64 1.84
CA GLY A 316 9.80 3.04 1.72
C GLY A 316 9.23 3.57 3.05
N LEU A 317 8.38 2.79 3.72
CA LEU A 317 7.90 3.10 5.07
C LEU A 317 9.05 3.18 6.08
N GLY A 318 9.99 2.23 6.04
CA GLY A 318 11.15 2.24 6.92
C GLY A 318 12.05 3.49 6.76
N ARG A 319 12.08 4.11 5.57
CA ARG A 319 12.82 5.35 5.33
C ARG A 319 12.20 6.58 6.01
N SER A 320 10.91 6.57 6.31
CA SER A 320 10.29 7.59 7.18
C SER A 320 10.45 7.26 8.67
N GLY A 321 11.08 6.13 9.01
CA GLY A 321 11.59 5.79 10.33
C GLY A 321 10.79 4.78 11.15
N THR A 322 9.59 4.37 10.71
CA THR A 322 8.80 3.35 11.43
C THR A 322 9.52 2.00 11.46
N CYS A 323 9.35 1.26 12.55
CA CYS A 323 9.76 -0.15 12.64
C CYS A 323 8.61 -1.15 12.43
N GLY A 324 7.40 -0.67 12.12
CA GLY A 324 6.20 -1.51 11.99
C GLY A 324 5.69 -1.98 13.36
N SER A 325 5.08 -1.07 14.13
CA SER A 325 4.54 -1.40 15.46
C SER A 325 3.60 -2.60 15.41
N HIS A 326 3.61 -3.41 16.48
CA HIS A 326 2.68 -4.55 16.61
C HIS A 326 1.20 -4.13 16.46
N TRP A 327 0.90 -2.90 16.88
CA TRP A 327 -0.43 -2.28 16.79
C TRP A 327 -0.64 -1.48 15.50
N SER A 328 0.17 -1.72 14.45
CA SER A 328 0.09 -1.04 13.16
C SER A 328 -0.32 -1.99 12.03
N GLY A 329 -1.50 -1.82 11.43
CA GLY A 329 -1.88 -2.57 10.23
C GLY A 329 -1.14 -2.06 9.00
N ASP A 330 -0.04 -2.72 8.61
CA ASP A 330 0.85 -2.26 7.54
C ASP A 330 0.71 -3.18 6.32
N LEU A 331 -0.22 -2.83 5.43
CA LEU A 331 -0.63 -3.66 4.29
C LEU A 331 -0.34 -2.95 2.96
N ALA A 332 0.18 -3.71 1.99
CA ALA A 332 0.49 -3.20 0.66
C ALA A 332 -0.18 -4.05 -0.43
N LEU A 333 -0.74 -3.39 -1.43
CA LEU A 333 -1.19 -3.98 -2.70
C LEU A 333 -0.39 -3.34 -3.83
N ALA A 334 0.13 -4.16 -4.74
CA ALA A 334 0.71 -3.67 -5.99
C ALA A 334 0.00 -4.29 -7.18
N PHE A 335 -0.22 -3.51 -8.24
CA PHE A 335 -0.79 -4.00 -9.49
C PHE A 335 -0.17 -3.36 -10.73
N SER A 336 -0.29 -4.07 -11.86
CA SER A 336 0.14 -3.60 -13.18
C SER A 336 -1.06 -3.35 -14.08
N THR A 337 -1.12 -2.15 -14.67
CA THR A 337 -2.08 -1.76 -15.70
C THR A 337 -1.62 -2.14 -17.11
N ALA A 338 -0.55 -2.93 -17.26
CA ALA A 338 -0.24 -3.55 -18.56
C ALA A 338 -1.22 -4.69 -18.88
N ASN A 339 -1.09 -5.32 -20.05
CA ASN A 339 -1.86 -6.53 -20.40
C ASN A 339 -3.40 -6.37 -20.28
N ALA A 340 -3.95 -5.21 -20.68
CA ALA A 340 -5.39 -4.96 -20.69
C ALA A 340 -6.15 -6.05 -21.46
N GLY A 341 -7.23 -6.58 -20.88
CA GLY A 341 -8.06 -7.63 -21.48
C GLY A 341 -7.43 -9.04 -21.54
N ALA A 342 -6.23 -9.23 -20.98
CA ALA A 342 -5.55 -10.53 -21.00
C ALA A 342 -6.07 -11.49 -19.92
N PHE A 343 -6.52 -10.96 -18.77
CA PHE A 343 -7.04 -11.74 -17.65
C PHE A 343 -8.56 -11.85 -17.74
N ARG A 344 -9.09 -12.64 -18.67
CA ARG A 344 -10.55 -12.70 -18.88
C ARG A 344 -11.27 -13.49 -17.77
N ARG A 345 -12.33 -12.91 -17.22
CA ARG A 345 -13.24 -13.54 -16.23
C ARG A 345 -14.28 -14.46 -16.86
N GLY A 346 -13.93 -15.18 -17.94
CA GLY A 346 -14.89 -15.96 -18.72
C GLY A 346 -15.69 -16.94 -17.85
N ALA A 347 -17.02 -16.86 -17.90
CA ALA A 347 -17.89 -17.88 -17.31
C ALA A 347 -17.69 -19.22 -18.06
N PRO A 348 -17.92 -20.38 -17.42
CA PRO A 348 -17.79 -21.71 -18.04
C PRO A 348 -18.61 -21.94 -19.32
N ARG A 349 -19.45 -20.98 -19.72
CA ARG A 349 -20.38 -21.03 -20.87
C ARG A 349 -19.96 -20.17 -22.06
N THR A 350 -18.81 -19.50 -22.00
CA THR A 350 -18.32 -18.68 -23.12
C THR A 350 -17.52 -19.56 -24.11
N GLN A 351 -17.77 -19.44 -25.42
CA GLN A 351 -16.99 -20.10 -26.49
C GLN A 351 -15.63 -19.42 -26.74
N GLU A 352 -15.06 -18.80 -25.71
CA GLU A 352 -13.82 -18.04 -25.83
C GLU A 352 -12.59 -18.97 -25.86
N PRO A 353 -11.50 -18.56 -26.52
CA PRO A 353 -10.24 -19.31 -26.49
C PRO A 353 -9.73 -19.47 -25.06
N ALA A 354 -9.39 -20.70 -24.69
CA ALA A 354 -8.85 -21.00 -23.36
C ALA A 354 -7.41 -20.46 -23.12
N GLY A 355 -6.72 -20.07 -24.19
CA GLY A 355 -5.34 -19.57 -24.14
C GLY A 355 -5.25 -18.06 -24.20
N GLY A 356 -4.27 -17.50 -23.48
CA GLY A 356 -3.91 -16.07 -23.53
C GLY A 356 -2.40 -15.88 -23.67
N ARG A 357 -1.99 -14.63 -23.95
CA ARG A 357 -0.58 -14.22 -23.98
C ARG A 357 -0.41 -13.01 -23.06
N LEU A 358 0.65 -13.03 -22.26
CA LEU A 358 1.07 -11.90 -21.44
C LEU A 358 2.43 -11.43 -21.93
N ASP A 359 2.59 -10.13 -22.06
CA ASP A 359 3.90 -9.52 -22.11
C ASP A 359 4.39 -9.35 -20.66
N PHE A 360 5.69 -9.48 -20.44
CA PHE A 360 6.29 -9.33 -19.11
C PHE A 360 7.72 -8.83 -19.17
N LEU A 361 8.12 -8.07 -18.13
CA LEU A 361 9.49 -7.67 -17.92
C LEU A 361 10.33 -8.82 -17.39
N GLN A 362 11.53 -8.93 -17.95
CA GLN A 362 12.52 -9.90 -17.49
C GLN A 362 13.06 -9.50 -16.11
N TRP A 363 13.35 -10.49 -15.29
CA TRP A 363 13.90 -10.37 -13.94
C TRP A 363 15.03 -9.34 -13.76
N HIS A 364 15.97 -9.24 -14.70
CA HIS A 364 17.10 -8.31 -14.63
C HIS A 364 16.70 -6.82 -14.73
N ALA A 365 15.49 -6.51 -15.18
CA ALA A 365 14.97 -5.14 -15.26
C ALA A 365 14.30 -4.67 -13.97
N LEU A 366 13.97 -5.58 -13.04
CA LEU A 366 13.07 -5.30 -11.91
C LEU A 366 13.66 -4.41 -10.81
N ASP A 367 14.98 -4.39 -10.63
CA ASP A 367 15.61 -3.61 -9.55
C ASP A 367 15.32 -2.10 -9.67
N ARG A 368 15.16 -1.60 -10.90
CA ARG A 368 14.79 -0.20 -11.17
C ARG A 368 13.38 0.11 -10.66
N PHE A 369 12.45 -0.83 -10.83
CA PHE A 369 11.08 -0.73 -10.31
C PHE A 369 11.05 -0.85 -8.80
N TYR A 370 11.89 -1.71 -8.21
CA TYR A 370 12.02 -1.81 -6.76
C TYR A 370 12.50 -0.51 -6.14
N ALA A 371 13.56 0.10 -6.69
CA ALA A 371 14.04 1.40 -6.24
C ALA A 371 12.96 2.48 -6.38
N ALA A 372 12.28 2.52 -7.53
CA ALA A 372 11.19 3.45 -7.80
C ALA A 372 10.03 3.32 -6.81
N THR A 373 9.63 2.08 -6.44
CA THR A 373 8.62 1.85 -5.41
C THR A 373 9.04 2.37 -4.06
N VAL A 374 10.28 2.09 -3.62
CA VAL A 374 10.79 2.59 -2.32
C VAL A 374 10.73 4.11 -2.27
N GLN A 375 11.21 4.77 -3.32
CA GLN A 375 11.27 6.23 -3.42
C GLN A 375 9.87 6.86 -3.50
N ALA A 376 8.95 6.26 -4.26
CA ALA A 376 7.58 6.75 -4.37
C ALA A 376 6.82 6.58 -3.04
N VAL A 377 7.00 5.47 -2.32
CA VAL A 377 6.33 5.26 -1.03
C VAL A 377 6.88 6.21 0.05
N GLU A 378 8.20 6.38 0.14
CA GLU A 378 8.84 7.36 1.03
C GLU A 378 8.29 8.77 0.81
N GLU A 379 8.24 9.21 -0.45
CA GLU A 379 7.72 10.53 -0.80
C GLU A 379 6.22 10.66 -0.56
N ALA A 380 5.43 9.63 -0.86
CA ALA A 380 3.98 9.64 -0.61
C ALA A 380 3.66 9.80 0.88
N VAL A 381 4.41 9.14 1.78
CA VAL A 381 4.27 9.33 3.23
C VAL A 381 4.56 10.78 3.63
N LEU A 382 5.65 11.36 3.13
CA LEU A 382 6.01 12.74 3.45
C LEU A 382 5.03 13.75 2.84
N ASN A 383 4.48 13.49 1.65
CA ASN A 383 3.41 14.29 1.08
C ASN A 383 2.14 14.22 1.93
N ALA A 384 1.77 13.05 2.45
CA ALA A 384 0.65 12.92 3.38
C ALA A 384 0.83 13.76 4.64
N LEU A 385 2.06 13.84 5.19
CA LEU A 385 2.33 14.66 6.38
C LEU A 385 2.34 16.17 6.09
N VAL A 386 2.89 16.58 4.94
CA VAL A 386 3.06 17.99 4.56
C VAL A 386 1.78 18.62 4.02
N ALA A 387 0.97 17.86 3.27
CA ALA A 387 -0.26 18.38 2.66
C ALA A 387 -1.42 18.47 3.65
N ASN A 388 -1.19 18.95 4.88
CA ASN A 388 -2.16 18.89 5.96
C ASN A 388 -2.36 20.21 6.70
N ARG A 389 -3.47 20.27 7.42
CA ARG A 389 -3.80 21.34 8.37
C ARG A 389 -4.09 20.70 9.74
N THR A 390 -3.85 21.47 10.79
CA THR A 390 -4.27 21.09 12.15
C THR A 390 -5.77 20.81 12.16
N MET A 391 -6.17 19.71 12.81
CA MET A 391 -7.56 19.27 12.85
C MET A 391 -7.99 19.00 14.28
N THR A 392 -9.17 19.51 14.63
CA THR A 392 -9.90 19.13 15.84
C THR A 392 -11.02 18.17 15.46
N GLY A 393 -11.14 17.09 16.20
CA GLY A 393 -12.15 16.06 16.01
C GLY A 393 -12.73 15.59 17.34
N LYS A 394 -13.07 14.30 17.36
CA LYS A 394 -13.74 13.61 18.46
C LYS A 394 -13.24 14.03 19.84
N GLY A 395 -14.16 14.44 20.71
CA GLY A 395 -13.86 14.80 22.09
C GLY A 395 -12.99 16.05 22.24
N GLY A 396 -12.95 16.92 21.22
CA GLY A 396 -12.13 18.12 21.20
C GLY A 396 -10.63 17.86 20.99
N LEU A 397 -10.23 16.62 20.69
CA LEU A 397 -8.82 16.29 20.44
C LEU A 397 -8.32 17.06 19.21
N THR A 398 -7.23 17.80 19.39
CA THR A 398 -6.60 18.56 18.32
C THR A 398 -5.24 17.95 17.97
N ILE A 399 -5.06 17.60 16.69
CA ILE A 399 -3.82 17.04 16.16
C ILE A 399 -3.16 18.09 15.27
N PRO A 400 -1.89 18.48 15.55
CA PRO A 400 -1.20 19.51 14.80
C PRO A 400 -0.81 19.05 13.40
N ALA A 401 -0.79 19.98 12.44
CA ALA A 401 -0.05 19.79 11.19
C ALA A 401 1.47 19.78 11.45
N LEU A 402 2.22 19.16 10.54
CA LEU A 402 3.68 19.19 10.57
C LEU A 402 4.17 20.65 10.42
N PRO A 403 5.04 21.17 11.31
CA PRO A 403 5.49 22.56 11.26
C PRO A 403 6.53 22.76 10.14
N HIS A 404 6.07 23.17 8.95
CA HIS A 404 6.89 23.25 7.73
C HIS A 404 8.19 24.05 7.89
N ASP A 405 8.12 25.24 8.50
CA ASP A 405 9.31 26.09 8.67
C ASP A 405 10.35 25.43 9.57
N ARG A 406 9.91 24.74 10.64
CA ARG A 406 10.80 24.00 11.54
C ARG A 406 11.43 22.80 10.86
N VAL A 407 10.68 22.08 10.02
CA VAL A 407 11.24 20.98 9.22
C VAL A 407 12.32 21.52 8.28
N ARG A 408 12.08 22.66 7.62
CA ARG A 408 13.06 23.30 6.74
C ARG A 408 14.31 23.76 7.49
N ASP A 409 14.15 24.37 8.65
CA ASP A 409 15.27 24.79 9.50
C ASP A 409 16.12 23.60 9.93
N LEU A 410 15.49 22.49 10.33
CA LEU A 410 16.20 21.24 10.69
C LEU A 410 16.94 20.67 9.48
N LEU A 411 16.29 20.58 8.32
CA LEU A 411 16.97 20.11 7.10
C LEU A 411 18.14 21.01 6.72
N ALA A 412 18.01 22.33 6.86
CA ALA A 412 19.10 23.26 6.59
C ALA A 412 20.26 23.07 7.58
N ALA A 413 19.96 22.92 8.88
CA ALA A 413 20.95 22.70 9.92
C ALA A 413 21.76 21.40 9.72
N HIS A 414 21.12 20.37 9.15
CA HIS A 414 21.76 19.09 8.81
C HIS A 414 22.35 19.06 7.39
N GLY A 415 22.33 20.16 6.64
CA GLY A 415 22.85 20.23 5.26
C GLY A 415 22.06 19.35 4.27
N ARG A 416 20.78 19.10 4.57
CA ARG A 416 19.86 18.26 3.78
C ARG A 416 18.76 19.03 3.06
N LEU A 417 18.66 20.33 3.24
CA LEU A 417 17.72 21.15 2.47
C LEU A 417 18.22 21.32 1.03
N ALA A 418 17.43 20.91 0.04
CA ALA A 418 17.74 21.17 -1.35
C ALA A 418 17.62 22.67 -1.63
N ALA A 419 18.55 23.23 -2.43
CA ALA A 419 18.32 24.53 -3.04
C ALA A 419 17.01 24.43 -3.86
N THR A 420 16.08 25.37 -3.67
CA THR A 420 14.81 25.44 -4.42
C THR A 420 15.07 25.12 -5.90
N ALA A 421 14.40 24.08 -6.42
CA ALA A 421 14.81 23.36 -7.61
C ALA A 421 15.05 24.26 -8.84
N PRO A 422 16.08 23.99 -9.66
CA PRO A 422 16.14 24.53 -11.01
C PRO A 422 15.02 23.93 -11.87
N ALA A 423 14.54 24.72 -12.85
CA ALA A 423 13.54 24.30 -13.81
C ALA A 423 13.92 22.98 -14.51
N ALA A 424 12.91 22.20 -14.87
CA ALA A 424 13.04 20.95 -15.60
C ALA A 424 14.04 21.09 -16.78
N PRO A 425 14.89 20.08 -17.03
CA PRO A 425 15.75 20.08 -18.21
C PRO A 425 14.88 20.17 -19.47
N PRO A 426 15.36 20.82 -20.55
CA PRO A 426 14.61 20.95 -21.79
C PRO A 426 14.22 19.57 -22.32
N PRO A 427 13.05 19.43 -22.97
CA PRO A 427 12.59 18.15 -23.49
C PRO A 427 13.65 17.55 -24.40
N ALA A 428 13.91 16.24 -24.22
CA ALA A 428 14.72 15.48 -25.15
C ALA A 428 14.18 15.70 -26.57
N GLN A 429 15.08 15.99 -27.51
CA GLN A 429 14.72 16.14 -28.92
C GLN A 429 13.91 14.93 -29.37
N ALA A 430 12.78 15.20 -30.01
CA ALA A 430 11.83 14.19 -30.46
C ALA A 430 12.54 13.04 -31.18
N ALA A 431 12.38 11.83 -30.64
CA ALA A 431 12.69 10.62 -31.38
C ALA A 431 11.86 10.59 -32.68
N PRO A 432 12.43 10.12 -33.80
CA PRO A 432 11.71 10.06 -35.06
C PRO A 432 10.48 9.16 -34.93
N ALA A 433 9.36 9.59 -35.54
CA ALA A 433 8.07 8.91 -35.48
C ALA A 433 8.19 7.42 -35.85
N PRO A 434 7.45 6.53 -35.17
CA PRO A 434 7.44 5.11 -35.53
C PRO A 434 6.84 4.94 -36.93
N ALA A 435 7.59 4.26 -37.80
CA ALA A 435 7.09 3.86 -39.11
C ALA A 435 5.86 2.96 -38.95
N GLN A 436 4.75 3.35 -39.58
CA GLN A 436 3.55 2.54 -39.67
C GLN A 436 3.88 1.20 -40.35
N ALA A 437 3.90 0.11 -39.59
CA ALA A 437 3.86 -1.24 -40.14
C ALA A 437 2.40 -1.70 -40.17
N ALA A 438 1.77 -1.59 -41.35
CA ALA A 438 0.51 -2.26 -41.64
C ALA A 438 0.72 -3.80 -41.66
N PRO A 439 -0.25 -4.62 -41.23
CA PRO A 439 -0.11 -6.07 -41.27
C PRO A 439 -0.29 -6.56 -42.72
N ALA A 440 0.79 -7.08 -43.31
CA ALA A 440 0.70 -7.84 -44.55
C ALA A 440 0.18 -9.25 -44.25
N THR A 441 -1.01 -9.55 -44.74
CA THR A 441 -1.59 -10.89 -44.82
C THR A 441 -0.76 -11.75 -45.79
N ALA A 442 0.05 -12.66 -45.25
CA ALA A 442 0.69 -13.71 -46.04
C ALA A 442 -0.14 -15.00 -45.95
N GLN A 443 -1.00 -15.21 -46.94
CA GLN A 443 -1.48 -16.55 -47.28
C GLN A 443 -0.31 -17.35 -47.86
N ALA A 444 0.06 -18.46 -47.22
CA ALA A 444 0.89 -19.49 -47.83
C ALA A 444 0.18 -20.85 -47.67
N ALA A 445 -0.23 -21.41 -48.81
CA ALA A 445 -0.78 -22.75 -48.93
C ALA A 445 0.31 -23.81 -48.65
N PRO A 446 -0.05 -25.01 -48.14
CA PRO A 446 0.93 -26.06 -47.87
C PRO A 446 1.27 -26.82 -49.16
N THR A 447 2.54 -26.80 -49.55
CA THR A 447 3.07 -27.75 -50.54
C THR A 447 3.56 -29.01 -49.83
N THR A 448 2.93 -30.12 -50.19
CA THR A 448 3.32 -31.49 -49.88
C THR A 448 4.65 -31.84 -50.56
N ALA A 449 5.61 -32.34 -49.79
CA ALA A 449 6.67 -33.19 -50.32
C ALA A 449 7.06 -34.24 -49.26
N GLN A 450 6.83 -35.49 -49.63
CA GLN A 450 7.09 -36.70 -48.89
C GLN A 450 8.59 -36.95 -48.75
N ALA A 451 9.04 -37.38 -47.56
CA ALA A 451 10.11 -38.39 -47.42
C ALA A 451 10.15 -38.95 -45.98
N ALA A 452 9.87 -40.24 -45.85
CA ALA A 452 10.24 -41.12 -44.74
C ALA A 452 10.24 -42.56 -45.30
N PRO A 453 10.85 -43.58 -44.65
CA PRO A 453 11.89 -43.59 -43.62
C PRO A 453 13.05 -44.58 -43.94
N THR A 454 14.13 -44.57 -43.15
CA THR A 454 14.95 -45.79 -42.93
C THR A 454 15.38 -45.90 -41.48
N THR A 455 15.05 -47.07 -40.92
CA THR A 455 15.29 -47.63 -39.59
C THR A 455 16.76 -47.98 -39.30
N ALA A 456 17.22 -47.86 -38.05
CA ALA A 456 17.55 -49.00 -37.17
C ALA A 456 18.44 -48.61 -35.96
N GLN A 457 17.92 -48.92 -34.76
CA GLN A 457 18.56 -49.56 -33.60
C GLN A 457 19.96 -49.11 -33.11
N ALA A 458 20.00 -48.62 -31.86
CA ALA A 458 20.71 -49.29 -30.75
C ALA A 458 20.36 -48.64 -29.41
N ALA A 459 19.88 -49.45 -28.46
CA ALA A 459 19.83 -49.14 -27.04
C ALA A 459 21.23 -49.26 -26.41
N PRO A 460 21.46 -48.65 -25.24
CA PRO A 460 21.68 -49.51 -24.08
C PRO A 460 20.93 -49.07 -22.81
N THR A 461 20.61 -50.08 -22.00
CA THR A 461 19.97 -50.02 -20.69
C THR A 461 21.00 -49.92 -19.54
N THR A 462 20.52 -49.47 -18.37
CA THR A 462 21.07 -49.53 -16.98
C THR A 462 22.25 -48.58 -16.67
N ALA A 463 22.42 -47.93 -15.51
CA ALA A 463 21.82 -48.05 -14.18
C ALA A 463 22.07 -46.76 -13.34
N GLN A 464 21.33 -46.61 -12.22
CA GLN A 464 21.67 -45.83 -10.99
C GLN A 464 21.64 -44.28 -11.09
N ALA A 465 21.07 -43.49 -10.19
CA ALA A 465 20.46 -43.70 -8.88
C ALA A 465 19.51 -42.51 -8.57
N ALA A 466 18.35 -42.78 -7.96
CA ALA A 466 17.48 -41.78 -7.36
C ALA A 466 17.80 -41.65 -5.84
N PRO A 467 17.77 -40.44 -5.25
CA PRO A 467 17.93 -40.29 -3.80
C PRO A 467 16.67 -40.73 -3.05
N ARG A 468 16.87 -41.53 -1.99
CA ARG A 468 15.81 -42.00 -1.08
C ARG A 468 15.38 -40.86 -0.14
N ILE A 469 14.09 -40.55 -0.14
CA ILE A 469 13.42 -39.79 0.93
C ILE A 469 12.99 -40.81 1.98
N ALA A 470 13.38 -40.60 3.24
CA ALA A 470 12.91 -41.36 4.39
C ALA A 470 11.66 -40.68 4.99
N PRO A 471 10.56 -41.40 5.26
CA PRO A 471 9.49 -40.93 6.12
C PRO A 471 9.62 -41.59 7.51
N THR A 472 9.77 -40.78 8.55
CA THR A 472 9.54 -41.22 9.94
C THR A 472 8.23 -40.63 10.42
N ALA A 473 7.20 -41.47 10.48
CA ALA A 473 6.00 -41.27 11.29
C ALA A 473 6.18 -42.07 12.60
N PRO A 474 5.79 -41.56 13.77
CA PRO A 474 5.71 -42.35 14.99
C PRO A 474 4.37 -43.11 15.06
N ASP A 475 4.46 -44.40 15.38
CA ASP A 475 3.33 -45.31 15.53
C ASP A 475 2.68 -45.14 16.92
N LEU A 476 1.34 -45.16 16.93
CA LEU A 476 0.49 -45.03 18.11
C LEU A 476 0.32 -46.41 18.77
N ASP A 477 0.83 -46.58 19.98
CA ASP A 477 0.60 -47.79 20.77
C ASP A 477 -0.70 -47.67 21.57
N THR A 478 -1.72 -48.45 21.18
CA THR A 478 -2.94 -48.66 21.96
C THR A 478 -3.22 -50.16 22.09
N THR A 479 -2.94 -50.73 23.25
CA THR A 479 -3.68 -51.89 23.78
C THR A 479 -3.86 -51.76 25.30
N THR A 480 -5.11 -51.52 25.70
CA THR A 480 -5.79 -51.67 27.01
C THR A 480 -5.99 -53.17 27.37
N PRO A 481 -6.77 -53.56 28.41
CA PRO A 481 -6.76 -53.26 29.85
C PRO A 481 -6.76 -54.57 30.72
N ASP A 482 -6.72 -54.49 32.06
CA ASP A 482 -7.55 -55.26 33.03
C ASP A 482 -6.98 -55.32 34.46
N ARG A 483 -7.53 -54.50 35.37
CA ARG A 483 -8.34 -54.88 36.55
C ARG A 483 -8.49 -53.74 37.55
#